data_AF-E2BL76-F1
#
_entry.id   AF-E2BL76-F1
#
_cell.length_a   1.000
_cell.length_b   1.000
_cell.length_c   1.000
_cell.angle_alpha   90.00
_cell.angle_beta   90.00
_cell.angle_gamma   90.00
#
_symmetry.space_group_name_H-M   'P 1'
#
loop_
_entity.id
_entity.type
_entity.pdbx_description
1 polymer ?
#
loop_
_entity_poly.entity_id
_entity_poly.type
_entity_poly.pdbx_seq_one_letter_code
_entity_poly.pdbx_strand_id
1 'polypeptide(L)'
;YAVVVRRFLTDTFPNRWITRCGEIEWPSRSPDLSPLDYFLQGYVKNNVYGTKPANLAEHILHQVNLISPEMRRNVLNEFHLR
;
A
#
# COMPACT_ATOMS: atom_id res chain seq x y z
N TYR A 1 22.89 3.66 19.48
CA TYR A 1 21.49 3.26 19.73
C TYR A 1 20.79 2.66 18.50
N ALA A 2 20.81 3.28 17.31
CA ALA A 2 20.07 2.77 16.14
C ALA A 2 20.60 1.48 15.46
N VAL A 3 21.82 1.03 15.75
CA VAL A 3 22.43 -0.16 15.09
C VAL A 3 21.94 -1.47 15.70
N VAL A 4 21.82 -1.52 17.03
CA VAL A 4 21.34 -2.73 17.75
C VAL A 4 19.89 -3.03 17.38
N VAL A 5 19.04 -2.01 17.35
CA VAL A 5 17.62 -2.13 16.96
C VAL A 5 17.50 -2.60 15.50
N ARG A 6 18.31 -2.08 14.59
CA ARG A 6 18.32 -2.52 13.18
C ARG A 6 18.73 -3.99 13.04
N ARG A 7 19.74 -4.42 13.79
CA ARG A 7 20.23 -5.81 13.75
C ARG A 7 19.19 -6.77 14.30
N PHE A 8 18.53 -6.42 15.40
CA PHE A 8 17.42 -7.19 15.97
C PHE A 8 16.24 -7.33 14.98
N LEU A 9 15.87 -6.24 14.30
CA LEU A 9 14.75 -6.24 13.36
C LEU A 9 15.07 -6.98 12.05
N THR A 10 16.34 -6.95 11.61
CA THR A 10 16.80 -7.74 10.45
C THR A 10 16.77 -9.23 10.76
N ASP A 11 17.19 -9.63 11.97
CA ASP A 11 17.17 -11.02 12.44
C ASP A 11 15.74 -11.54 12.64
N THR A 12 14.86 -10.71 13.21
CA THR A 12 13.47 -11.09 13.49
C THR A 12 12.60 -11.09 12.22
N PHE A 13 12.88 -10.21 11.25
CA PHE A 13 12.06 -10.00 10.05
C PHE A 13 12.91 -9.96 8.75
N PRO A 14 13.55 -11.08 8.37
CA PRO A 14 14.35 -11.15 7.15
C PRO A 14 13.47 -10.87 5.92
N ASN A 15 13.96 -10.06 4.97
CA ASN A 15 13.23 -9.63 3.76
C ASN A 15 11.84 -8.97 3.98
N ARG A 16 11.49 -8.61 5.21
CA ARG A 16 10.21 -7.95 5.54
C ARG A 16 10.40 -6.63 6.26
N TRP A 17 11.63 -6.35 6.68
CA TRP A 17 12.00 -5.13 7.37
C TRP A 17 12.34 -4.01 6.37
N ILE A 18 11.60 -2.92 6.47
CA ILE A 18 11.62 -1.77 5.56
C ILE A 18 12.28 -0.60 6.30
N THR A 19 13.45 -0.15 5.85
CA THR A 19 14.06 1.07 6.41
C THR A 19 14.92 1.81 5.39
N ARG A 20 15.25 3.06 5.68
CA ARG A 20 16.06 3.95 4.81
C ARG A 20 17.49 3.47 4.53
N CYS A 21 17.90 2.38 5.15
CA CYS A 21 19.23 1.78 5.06
C CYS A 21 19.15 0.30 5.48
N GLY A 22 18.07 -0.37 5.03
CA GLY A 22 17.77 -1.77 5.32
C GLY A 22 18.01 -2.63 4.09
N GLU A 23 17.80 -3.93 4.24
CA GLU A 23 17.90 -4.90 3.14
C GLU A 23 16.98 -4.54 1.96
N ILE A 24 15.84 -3.93 2.26
CA ILE A 24 15.02 -3.22 1.28
C ILE A 24 15.21 -1.73 1.57
N GLU A 25 15.88 -1.01 0.68
CA GLU A 25 16.05 0.45 0.77
C GLU A 25 14.76 1.17 0.40
N TRP A 26 14.22 1.95 1.35
CA TRP A 26 13.02 2.75 1.12
C TRP A 26 13.34 4.24 1.04
N PRO A 27 12.90 4.94 -0.02
CA PRO A 27 13.08 6.38 -0.13
C PRO A 27 12.26 7.13 0.94
N SER A 28 12.74 8.32 1.31
CA SER A 28 12.05 9.19 2.27
C SER A 28 10.73 9.70 1.68
N ARG A 29 9.63 9.70 2.46
CA ARG A 29 8.31 10.29 2.12
C ARG A 29 7.49 9.54 1.04
N SER A 30 7.30 8.24 1.18
CA SER A 30 6.44 7.49 0.26
C SER A 30 5.28 6.78 0.94
N PRO A 31 4.22 7.53 1.33
CA PRO A 31 2.94 6.93 1.69
C PRO A 31 2.23 6.27 0.49
N ASP A 32 2.72 6.45 -0.74
CA ASP A 32 2.10 6.00 -2.00
C ASP A 32 2.80 4.81 -2.68
N LEU A 33 3.77 4.14 -2.03
CA LEU A 33 4.66 3.17 -2.70
C LEU A 33 4.19 1.71 -2.70
N SER A 34 3.08 1.38 -2.03
CA SER A 34 2.44 0.10 -2.29
C SER A 34 1.52 0.29 -3.49
N PRO A 35 1.61 -0.57 -4.52
CA PRO A 35 0.68 -0.58 -5.64
C PRO A 35 -0.77 -0.54 -5.17
N LEU A 36 -1.03 -1.25 -4.06
CA LEU A 36 -2.33 -1.32 -3.42
C LEU A 36 -2.72 -0.01 -2.75
N ASP A 37 -1.83 0.66 -2.03
CA ASP A 37 -2.14 1.92 -1.35
C ASP A 37 -2.39 3.06 -2.35
N TYR A 38 -1.59 3.15 -3.43
CA TYR A 38 -1.82 4.11 -4.51
C TYR A 38 -3.16 3.87 -5.21
N PHE A 39 -3.40 2.62 -5.62
CA PHE A 39 -4.64 2.25 -6.30
C PHE A 39 -5.85 2.42 -5.41
N LEU A 40 -5.81 1.92 -4.17
CA LEU A 40 -6.92 1.96 -3.24
C LEU A 40 -7.26 3.40 -2.88
N GLN A 41 -6.25 4.22 -2.59
CA GLN A 41 -6.51 5.61 -2.23
C GLN A 41 -7.09 6.40 -3.42
N GLY A 42 -6.58 6.20 -4.64
CA GLY A 42 -7.13 6.83 -5.86
C GLY A 42 -8.52 6.33 -6.21
N TYR A 43 -8.74 5.01 -6.16
CA TYR A 43 -10.01 4.35 -6.48
C TYR A 43 -11.11 4.72 -5.48
N VAL A 44 -10.81 4.68 -4.18
CA VAL A 44 -11.75 5.06 -3.12
C VAL A 44 -12.08 6.55 -3.22
N LYS A 45 -11.08 7.43 -3.41
CA LYS A 45 -11.34 8.86 -3.61
C LYS A 45 -12.27 9.08 -4.81
N ASN A 46 -11.97 8.49 -5.97
CA ASN A 46 -12.79 8.68 -7.18
C ASN A 46 -14.23 8.20 -6.99
N ASN A 47 -14.45 7.04 -6.38
CA ASN A 47 -15.80 6.51 -6.17
C ASN A 47 -16.60 7.21 -5.07
N VAL A 48 -15.95 7.56 -3.96
CA VAL A 48 -16.59 8.25 -2.83
C VAL A 48 -16.88 9.72 -3.16
N TYR A 49 -16.01 10.41 -3.90
CA TYR A 49 -16.27 11.80 -4.31
C TYR A 49 -17.23 11.89 -5.50
N GLY A 50 -17.31 10.86 -6.34
CA GLY A 50 -18.29 10.78 -7.43
C GLY A 50 -19.72 10.48 -6.97
N THR A 51 -19.87 9.77 -5.85
CA THR A 51 -21.18 9.34 -5.33
C THR A 51 -21.33 9.86 -3.90
N LYS A 52 -22.24 10.78 -3.62
CA LYS A 52 -22.45 11.33 -2.26
C LYS A 52 -23.03 10.23 -1.36
N PRO A 53 -22.25 9.52 -0.52
CA PRO A 53 -22.78 8.36 0.20
C PRO A 53 -23.49 8.84 1.46
N ALA A 54 -24.62 8.21 1.81
CA ALA A 54 -25.22 8.41 3.12
C ALA A 54 -24.33 7.86 4.26
N ASN A 55 -23.55 6.81 3.95
CA ASN A 55 -22.63 6.19 4.90
C ASN A 55 -21.28 5.88 4.22
N LEU A 56 -20.24 6.57 4.66
CA LEU A 56 -18.91 6.49 4.06
C LEU A 56 -18.28 5.10 4.27
N ALA A 57 -18.46 4.49 5.44
CA ALA A 57 -17.84 3.21 5.77
C ALA A 57 -18.38 2.06 4.90
N GLU A 58 -19.71 1.99 4.72
CA GLU A 58 -20.35 0.96 3.90
C GLU A 58 -19.98 1.12 2.43
N HIS A 59 -19.88 2.35 1.94
CA HIS A 59 -19.45 2.62 0.57
C HIS A 59 -18.01 2.16 0.33
N ILE A 60 -17.09 2.46 1.26
CA ILE A 60 -15.69 2.00 1.15
C ILE A 60 -15.63 0.46 1.13
N LEU A 61 -16.34 -0.21 2.04
CA LEU A 61 -16.36 -1.67 2.09
C LEU A 61 -16.95 -2.28 0.82
N HIS A 62 -18.04 -1.72 0.29
CA HIS A 62 -18.61 -2.16 -0.97
C HIS A 62 -17.62 -2.02 -2.13
N GLN A 63 -16.95 -0.86 -2.24
CA GLN A 63 -15.96 -0.61 -3.27
C GLN A 63 -14.74 -1.53 -3.16
N VAL A 64 -14.29 -1.84 -1.94
CA VAL A 64 -13.18 -2.80 -1.71
C VAL A 64 -13.57 -4.21 -2.13
N ASN A 65 -14.82 -4.62 -1.90
CA ASN A 65 -15.32 -5.94 -2.32
C ASN A 65 -15.45 -6.07 -3.83
N LEU A 66 -15.66 -4.96 -4.55
CA LEU A 66 -15.67 -4.94 -6.02
C LEU A 66 -14.26 -5.09 -6.64
N ILE A 67 -13.19 -4.93 -5.85
CA ILE A 67 -11.82 -5.09 -6.35
C ILE A 67 -11.53 -6.57 -6.59
N SER A 68 -11.74 -7.01 -7.83
CA SER A 68 -11.44 -8.36 -8.29
C SER A 68 -9.94 -8.70 -8.17
N PRO A 69 -9.59 -9.99 -8.02
CA PRO A 69 -8.19 -10.42 -7.97
C PRO A 69 -7.41 -10.05 -9.25
N GLU A 70 -8.09 -9.94 -10.40
CA GLU A 70 -7.49 -9.47 -11.66
C GLU A 70 -7.05 -8.00 -11.58
N MET A 71 -7.86 -7.11 -10.99
CA MET A 71 -7.46 -5.71 -10.79
C MET A 71 -6.23 -5.62 -9.89
N ARG A 72 -6.17 -6.43 -8.83
CA ARG A 72 -4.99 -6.49 -7.95
C ARG A 72 -3.75 -6.93 -8.73
N ARG A 73 -3.89 -7.92 -9.61
CA ARG A 73 -2.77 -8.41 -10.44
C ARG A 73 -2.32 -7.36 -11.46
N ASN A 74 -3.25 -6.67 -12.12
CA ASN A 74 -2.93 -5.58 -13.05
C ASN A 74 -2.21 -4.43 -12.34
N VAL A 75 -2.69 -4.00 -11.18
CA VAL A 75 -2.05 -2.93 -10.40
C VAL A 75 -0.62 -3.30 -10.00
N LEU A 76 -0.39 -4.56 -9.59
CA LEU A 76 0.97 -5.05 -9.32
C LEU A 76 1.85 -5.03 -10.59
N ASN A 77 1.33 -5.51 -11.72
CA ASN A 77 2.06 -5.53 -12.98
C ASN A 77 2.40 -4.11 -13.46
N GLU A 78 1.45 -3.18 -13.45
CA GLU A 78 1.65 -1.77 -13.81
C GLU A 78 2.72 -1.10 -12.94
N PHE A 79 2.78 -1.43 -11.65
CA PHE A 79 3.80 -0.90 -10.75
C PHE A 79 5.19 -1.47 -11.03
N HIS A 80 5.30 -2.75 -11.40
CA HIS A 80 6.58 -3.38 -11.78
C HIS A 80 7.06 -2.98 -13.18
N LEU A 81 6.19 -2.41 -14.02
CA LEU A 81 6.49 -1.92 -15.36
C LEU A 81 6.94 -0.46 -15.40
N ARG A 82 6.86 0.26 -14.27
CA ARG A 82 7.17 1.68 -14.15
C ARG A 82 8.57 1.93 -13.59
#